data_AF-A0A6M0A4R5-F1
#
_entry.id   AF-A0A6M0A4R5-F1
#
_cell.length_a   1.000
_cell.length_b   1.000
_cell.length_c   1.000
_cell.angle_alpha   90.00
_cell.angle_beta   90.00
_cell.angle_gamma   90.00
#
_symmetry.space_group_name_H-M   'P 1'
#
loop_
_entity.id
_entity.type
_entity.pdbx_description
1 polymer ?
#
loop_
_entity_poly.entity_id
_entity_poly.type
_entity_poly.pdbx_seq_one_letter_code
_entity_poly.pdbx_strand_id
1 'polypeptide(L)'
;MIETKIIKVAHYQALELIHKSDRTLVYRGRNLESAQPVIVKLMGQEYPSFNELVQFRNQYAIAKNLDISGIVKPDSLLRYNNGYALIMEDI
;
A
#
# COMPACT_ATOMS: atom_id res chain seq x y z
N MET A 1 13.91 16.15 15.88
CA MET A 1 14.33 15.33 14.73
C MET A 1 13.19 14.37 14.45
N ILE A 2 12.48 14.51 13.32
CA ILE A 2 11.42 13.55 12.97
C ILE A 2 12.12 12.33 12.39
N GLU A 3 11.99 11.20 13.04
CA GLU A 3 12.56 9.94 12.59
C GLU A 3 11.81 9.51 11.32
N THR A 4 12.38 9.78 10.15
CA THR A 4 11.78 9.36 8.87
C THR A 4 11.93 7.85 8.73
N LYS A 5 10.94 7.10 9.23
CA LYS A 5 10.91 5.65 9.10
C LYS A 5 10.71 5.26 7.63
N ILE A 6 11.81 4.98 6.96
CA ILE A 6 11.81 4.43 5.61
C ILE A 6 11.38 2.96 5.69
N ILE A 7 10.31 2.62 5.00
CA ILE A 7 9.82 1.23 4.90
C ILE A 7 10.10 0.70 3.51
N LYS A 8 10.72 -0.49 3.43
CA LYS A 8 10.97 -1.19 2.17
C LYS A 8 9.96 -2.31 1.99
N VAL A 9 9.33 -2.37 0.82
CA VAL A 9 8.39 -3.42 0.43
C VAL A 9 8.77 -3.86 -0.98
N ALA A 10 9.38 -5.04 -1.13
CA ALA A 10 9.95 -5.48 -2.40
C ALA A 10 10.81 -4.37 -3.05
N HIS A 11 10.46 -3.95 -4.28
CA HIS A 11 11.15 -2.90 -5.04
C HIS A 11 10.59 -1.49 -4.78
N TYR A 12 9.83 -1.28 -3.70
CA TYR A 12 9.24 0.02 -3.34
C TYR A 12 9.78 0.53 -2.01
N GLN A 13 9.87 1.85 -1.91
CA GLN A 13 10.28 2.56 -0.71
C GLN A 13 9.17 3.52 -0.28
N ALA A 14 8.53 3.24 0.86
CA ALA A 14 7.60 4.15 1.53
C ALA A 14 8.40 5.17 2.35
N LEU A 15 8.14 6.46 2.08
CA LEU A 15 8.98 7.58 2.53
C LEU A 15 8.24 8.50 3.50
N GLU A 16 7.01 8.88 3.15
CA GLU A 16 6.24 9.88 3.89
C GLU A 16 4.88 9.29 4.27
N LEU A 17 4.55 9.27 5.55
CA LEU A 17 3.22 8.86 6.02
C LEU A 17 2.23 9.98 5.73
N ILE A 18 1.31 9.76 4.79
CA ILE A 18 0.31 10.75 4.38
C ILE A 18 -1.06 10.50 5.02
N HIS A 19 -1.31 9.29 5.51
CA HIS A 19 -2.52 8.98 6.25
C HIS A 19 -2.31 7.81 7.21
N LYS A 20 -2.91 7.90 8.41
CA LYS A 20 -2.91 6.84 9.42
C LYS A 20 -4.32 6.63 9.96
N SER A 21 -4.72 5.37 10.01
CA SER A 21 -5.92 4.89 10.69
C SER A 21 -5.60 3.62 11.48
N ASP A 22 -6.56 3.11 12.24
CA ASP A 22 -6.41 1.85 13.00
C ASP A 22 -6.16 0.64 12.10
N ARG A 23 -6.67 0.69 10.86
CA ARG A 23 -6.63 -0.44 9.92
C ARG A 23 -5.49 -0.35 8.93
N THR A 24 -5.06 0.85 8.57
CA THR A 24 -4.07 1.05 7.50
C THR A 24 -3.18 2.27 7.71
N LEU A 25 -1.94 2.13 7.26
CA LEU A 25 -0.98 3.21 7.10
C LEU A 25 -0.81 3.48 5.60
N VAL A 26 -0.90 4.72 5.17
CA VAL A 26 -0.73 5.09 3.76
C VAL A 26 0.48 5.99 3.65
N TYR A 27 1.41 5.57 2.82
CA TYR A 27 2.64 6.29 2.55
C TYR A 27 2.70 6.75 1.11
N ARG A 28 3.24 7.94 0.89
CA ARG A 28 3.86 8.30 -0.38
C ARG A 28 5.26 7.71 -0.43
N GLY A 29 5.62 7.16 -1.58
CA GLY A 29 6.87 6.45 -1.78
C GLY A 29 7.35 6.52 -3.21
N ARG A 30 8.33 5.67 -3.54
CA ARG A 30 8.85 5.52 -4.90
C ARG A 30 9.10 4.07 -5.26
N ASN A 31 8.92 3.74 -6.53
CA ASN A 31 9.49 2.53 -7.11
C ASN A 31 11.02 2.71 -7.22
N LEU A 32 11.80 1.75 -6.75
CA LEU A 32 13.27 1.80 -6.73
C LEU A 32 13.89 1.60 -8.10
N GLU A 33 13.18 0.96 -9.03
CA GLU A 33 13.65 0.69 -10.39
C GLU A 33 13.32 1.85 -11.33
N SER A 34 12.08 2.35 -11.31
CA SER A 34 11.62 3.41 -12.22
C SER A 34 11.70 4.82 -11.64
N ALA A 35 11.95 4.96 -10.34
CA ALA A 35 11.85 6.22 -9.59
C ALA A 35 10.47 6.89 -9.63
N GLN A 36 9.44 6.23 -10.17
CA GLN A 36 8.08 6.77 -10.21
C GLN A 36 7.48 6.87 -8.81
N PRO A 37 6.73 7.95 -8.51
CA PRO A 37 6.03 8.09 -7.25
C PRO A 37 4.91 7.05 -7.15
N VAL A 38 4.73 6.50 -5.95
CA VAL A 38 3.70 5.49 -5.67
C VAL A 38 3.03 5.76 -4.33
N ILE A 39 1.80 5.29 -4.19
CA ILE A 39 1.14 5.17 -2.90
C ILE A 39 1.28 3.73 -2.39
N VAL A 40 1.79 3.59 -1.17
CA VAL A 40 1.96 2.32 -0.47
C VAL A 40 0.99 2.29 0.72
N LYS A 41 -0.08 1.50 0.59
CA LYS A 41 -1.05 1.26 1.66
C LYS A 41 -0.69 -0.04 2.37
N LEU A 42 -0.29 0.07 3.63
CA LEU A 42 0.05 -1.05 4.52
C LEU A 42 -1.09 -1.34 5.49
N MET A 43 -1.19 -2.59 5.95
CA MET A 43 -2.05 -2.92 7.09
C MET A 43 -1.49 -2.29 8.37
N GLY A 44 -2.38 -1.71 9.18
CA GLY A 44 -2.03 -0.94 10.38
C GLY A 44 -1.71 -1.80 11.60
N GLN A 45 -2.19 -3.05 11.60
CA GLN A 45 -1.90 -4.05 12.63
C GLN A 45 -0.73 -4.93 12.16
N GLU A 46 0.21 -5.20 13.06
CA GLU A 46 1.32 -6.11 12.78
C GLU A 46 0.84 -7.55 12.58
N TYR A 47 -0.25 -7.92 13.25
CA TYR A 47 -0.90 -9.23 13.15
C TYR A 47 -2.39 -9.04 12.80
N PRO A 48 -2.70 -8.78 11.53
CA PRO A 48 -4.08 -8.62 11.11
C PRO A 48 -4.84 -9.95 11.27
N SER A 49 -6.12 -9.85 11.63
CA SER A 49 -7.02 -10.99 11.63
C SER A 49 -7.21 -11.54 10.22
N PHE A 50 -7.66 -12.80 10.13
CA PHE A 50 -8.01 -13.42 8.85
C PHE A 50 -9.04 -12.59 8.06
N ASN A 51 -10.03 -12.03 8.76
CA ASN A 51 -11.04 -11.18 8.13
C ASN A 51 -10.43 -9.91 7.53
N GLU A 52 -9.48 -9.28 8.22
CA GLU A 52 -8.77 -8.10 7.69
C GLU A 52 -7.93 -8.46 6.47
N LEU A 53 -7.24 -9.60 6.49
CA LEU A 53 -6.48 -10.11 5.33
C LEU A 53 -7.39 -10.30 4.12
N VAL A 54 -8.54 -10.95 4.31
CA VAL A 54 -9.52 -11.18 3.25
C VAL A 54 -10.11 -9.86 2.73
N GLN A 55 -10.52 -8.96 3.62
CA GLN A 55 -11.06 -7.65 3.22
C GLN A 55 -10.05 -6.82 2.43
N PHE A 56 -8.79 -6.85 2.84
CA PHE A 56 -7.72 -6.12 2.15
C PHE A 56 -7.45 -6.71 0.76
N ARG A 57 -7.41 -8.04 0.63
CA ARG A 57 -7.30 -8.72 -0.66
C ARG A 57 -8.51 -8.44 -1.56
N ASN A 58 -9.71 -8.39 -1.00
CA ASN A 58 -10.92 -8.07 -1.75
C ASN A 58 -10.89 -6.64 -2.29
N GLN A 59 -10.40 -5.65 -1.52
CA GLN A 59 -10.19 -4.29 -2.01
C GLN A 59 -9.30 -4.28 -3.26
N TYR A 60 -8.19 -5.00 -3.24
CA TYR A 60 -7.32 -5.15 -4.42
C TYR A 60 -8.05 -5.80 -5.59
N ALA A 61 -8.71 -6.94 -5.36
CA ALA A 61 -9.38 -7.69 -6.43
C ALA A 61 -10.50 -6.90 -7.09
N ILE A 62 -11.28 -6.14 -6.31
CA ILE A 62 -12.35 -5.29 -6.84
C ILE A 62 -11.74 -4.14 -7.64
N ALA A 63 -10.82 -3.37 -7.05
CA ALA A 63 -10.26 -2.18 -7.70
C ALA A 63 -9.44 -2.53 -8.95
N LYS A 64 -8.72 -3.66 -8.96
CA LYS A 64 -7.97 -4.14 -10.14
C LYS A 64 -8.87 -4.45 -11.33
N ASN A 65 -10.06 -5.01 -11.06
CA ASN A 65 -11.01 -5.40 -12.11
C ASN A 65 -12.04 -4.30 -12.43
N LEU A 66 -11.95 -3.15 -11.77
CA LEU A 66 -12.85 -2.03 -12.02
C LEU A 66 -12.30 -1.17 -13.17
N ASP A 67 -12.85 -1.38 -14.36
CA ASP A 67 -12.45 -0.65 -15.56
C ASP A 67 -13.31 0.61 -15.78
N ILE A 68 -13.11 1.60 -14.91
CA ILE A 68 -13.81 2.89 -14.96
C ILE A 68 -12.78 4.00 -15.03
N SER A 69 -12.93 4.88 -16.03
CA SER A 69 -12.06 6.05 -16.17
C SER A 69 -12.11 6.94 -14.92
N GLY A 70 -10.94 7.40 -14.46
CA GLY A 70 -10.81 8.24 -13.27
C GLY A 70 -10.70 7.47 -11.94
N ILE A 71 -10.80 6.14 -11.94
CA ILE A 71 -10.51 5.32 -10.75
C ILE A 71 -9.05 4.84 -10.79
N VAL A 72 -8.31 5.12 -9.72
CA VAL A 72 -6.93 4.63 -9.56
C VAL A 72 -6.95 3.10 -9.50
N LYS A 73 -6.22 2.47 -10.43
CA LYS A 73 -6.03 1.02 -10.43
C LYS A 73 -4.83 0.67 -9.56
N PRO A 74 -4.96 -0.33 -8.67
CA PRO A 74 -3.82 -0.82 -7.94
C PRO A 74 -2.87 -1.55 -8.88
N ASP A 75 -1.58 -1.24 -8.79
CA ASP A 75 -0.52 -1.91 -9.52
C ASP A 75 -0.32 -3.34 -8.99
N SER A 76 -0.06 -3.45 -7.68
CA SER A 76 0.38 -4.71 -7.08
C SER A 76 -0.18 -4.91 -5.67
N LEU A 77 -0.44 -6.16 -5.31
CA LEU A 77 -0.68 -6.58 -3.92
C LEU A 77 0.47 -7.49 -3.48
N LEU A 78 1.27 -7.01 -2.53
CA LEU A 78 2.48 -7.68 -2.07
C LEU A 78 2.30 -8.18 -0.64
N ARG A 79 2.94 -9.30 -0.29
CA ARG A 79 3.09 -9.70 1.12
C ARG A 79 4.08 -8.76 1.80
N TYR A 80 3.72 -8.33 3.00
CA TYR A 80 4.60 -7.53 3.86
C TYR A 80 4.36 -7.88 5.32
N ASN A 81 5.41 -8.36 6.00
CA ASN A 81 5.32 -8.97 7.34
C ASN A 81 4.20 -10.02 7.40
N ASN A 82 3.29 -9.93 8.37
CA ASN A 82 2.16 -10.84 8.53
C ASN A 82 0.91 -10.42 7.73
N GLY A 83 1.03 -9.42 6.85
CA GLY A 83 -0.08 -8.84 6.11
C GLY A 83 0.26 -8.52 4.66
N TYR A 84 -0.38 -7.48 4.16
CA TYR A 84 -0.24 -7.03 2.78
C TYR A 84 0.16 -5.56 2.67
N ALA A 85 0.76 -5.25 1.53
CA ALA A 85 0.97 -3.91 1.02
C ALA A 85 0.27 -3.78 -0.34
N LEU A 86 -0.57 -2.77 -0.49
CA LEU A 86 -1.21 -2.41 -1.74
C LEU A 86 -0.43 -1.24 -2.37
N ILE A 87 0.06 -1.46 -3.58
CA ILE A 87 0.79 -0.48 -4.38
C ILE A 87 -0.16 0.13 -5.40
N MET A 88 -0.16 1.45 -5.48
CA MET A 88 -1.00 2.23 -6.40
C MET A 88 -0.18 3.37 -7.00
N GLU A 89 -0.58 3.84 -8.18
CA GLU A 89 -0.03 5.05 -8.76
C GLU A 89 -0.36 6.28 -7.88
N ASP A 90 0.57 7.23 -7.80
CA ASP A 90 0.36 8.54 -7.17
C ASP A 90 -0.06 9.51 -8.28
N ILE A 91 -1.37 9.76 -8.39
CA ILE A 91 -1.99 10.61 -9.42
C ILE A 91 -2.17 12.06 -8.97
#